data_AF-A0A0K2RL08-F1
#
_entry.id   AF-A0A0K2RL08-F1
#
_cell.length_a   1.000
_cell.length_b   1.000
_cell.length_c   1.000
_cell.angle_alpha   90.00
_cell.angle_beta   90.00
_cell.angle_gamma   90.00
#
_symmetry.space_group_name_H-M   'P 1'
#
loop_
_entity.id
_entity.type
_entity.pdbx_description
1 polymer ?
#
loop_
_entity_poly.entity_id
_entity_poly.type
_entity_poly.pdbx_seq_one_letter_code
_entity_poly.pdbx_strand_id
1 'polypeptide(L)'
;MIVLWLWAASRRRPRALTALGTLLSLGGLVLVLDLTGAVKVDFVGVLWGMAAAVCLVIYFFITAKQNDTLPPIVLAAGGLMAGSILIWIAGGTGLVSMTFATADTHLGPWTTPWWVSIAGLVFLSTVLSYVTGIMAARSLGSKVASFVSLTEVLFAVVWAWLLLAELPGAIQLVGGALIVCGVVLVRIDELRADKRDAAGFGEVAPELDHANDVEPVPSERVL
;
A
#
# COMPACT_ATOMS: atom_id res chain seq x y z
N MET A 1 -1.43 11.56 -3.97
CA MET A 1 -2.58 12.47 -3.68
C MET A 1 -2.94 12.50 -2.20
N ILE A 2 -2.99 11.35 -1.49
CA ILE A 2 -3.34 11.30 -0.05
C ILE A 2 -2.42 12.15 0.82
N VAL A 3 -1.10 12.06 0.64
CA VAL A 3 -0.12 12.90 1.37
C VAL A 3 -0.33 14.40 1.12
N LEU A 4 -0.64 14.78 -0.13
CA LEU A 4 -0.93 16.18 -0.49
C LEU A 4 -2.23 16.67 0.15
N TRP A 5 -3.26 15.83 0.19
CA TRP A 5 -4.53 16.14 0.83
C TRP A 5 -4.40 16.22 2.34
N LEU A 6 -3.68 15.28 2.99
CA LEU A 6 -3.37 15.34 4.42
C LEU A 6 -2.57 16.59 4.76
N TRP A 7 -1.61 16.99 3.93
CA TRP A 7 -0.88 18.24 4.12
C TRP A 7 -1.81 19.47 4.00
N ALA A 8 -2.67 19.49 2.99
CA ALA A 8 -3.64 20.57 2.77
C ALA A 8 -4.68 20.66 3.89
N ALA A 9 -5.17 19.51 4.39
CA ALA A 9 -6.18 19.42 5.44
C ALA A 9 -5.59 19.66 6.85
N SER A 10 -4.37 19.19 7.12
CA SER A 10 -3.79 19.23 8.47
C SER A 10 -2.99 20.51 8.74
N ARG A 11 -2.60 21.28 7.71
CA ARG A 11 -1.67 22.45 7.78
C ARG A 11 -0.35 22.21 8.53
N ARG A 12 -0.08 20.99 9.01
CA ARG A 12 1.18 20.59 9.65
C ARG A 12 2.13 20.10 8.56
N ARG A 13 3.36 20.59 8.59
CA ARG A 13 4.37 20.28 7.57
C ARG A 13 4.58 18.76 7.48
N PRO A 14 4.60 18.17 6.27
CA PRO A 14 4.93 16.76 6.12
C PRO A 14 6.35 16.60 6.66
N ARG A 15 6.59 15.57 7.45
CA ARG A 15 7.92 15.31 7.98
C ARG A 15 8.86 15.07 6.79
N ALA A 16 10.09 15.60 6.89
CA ALA A 16 11.03 15.64 5.77
C ALA A 16 11.29 14.25 5.15
N LEU A 17 11.22 13.18 5.95
CA LEU A 17 11.38 11.81 5.49
C LEU A 17 10.25 11.35 4.56
N THR A 18 8.98 11.62 4.90
CA THR A 18 7.85 11.28 4.04
C THR A 18 7.86 12.10 2.74
N ALA A 19 8.22 13.39 2.82
CA ALA A 19 8.35 14.24 1.64
C ALA A 19 9.48 13.75 0.70
N LEU A 20 10.66 13.45 1.27
CA LEU A 20 11.80 12.93 0.51
C LEU A 20 11.47 11.57 -0.12
N GLY A 21 10.84 10.67 0.63
CA GLY A 21 10.44 9.35 0.14
C GLY A 21 9.43 9.45 -1.01
N THR A 22 8.44 10.34 -0.89
CA THR A 22 7.46 10.59 -1.97
C THR A 22 8.14 11.14 -3.23
N LEU A 23 9.07 12.09 -3.08
CA LEU A 23 9.83 12.64 -4.21
C LEU A 23 10.71 11.58 -4.88
N LEU A 24 11.35 10.73 -4.08
CA LEU A 24 12.18 9.64 -4.57
C LEU A 24 11.35 8.62 -5.37
N SER A 25 10.17 8.24 -4.86
CA SER A 25 9.26 7.34 -5.56
C SER A 25 8.71 7.96 -6.85
N LEU A 26 8.38 9.24 -6.85
CA LEU A 26 7.95 9.95 -8.07
C LEU A 26 9.07 10.00 -9.12
N GLY A 27 10.30 10.30 -8.71
CA GLY A 27 11.47 10.28 -9.60
C GLY A 27 11.74 8.90 -10.17
N GLY A 28 11.66 7.86 -9.33
CA GLY A 28 11.81 6.47 -9.76
C GLY A 28 10.73 6.04 -10.77
N LEU A 29 9.48 6.45 -10.55
CA LEU A 29 8.37 6.20 -11.48
C LEU A 29 8.63 6.83 -12.85
N VAL A 30 9.13 8.07 -12.91
CA VAL A 30 9.50 8.73 -14.17
C VAL A 30 10.58 7.94 -14.93
N LEU A 31 11.58 7.40 -14.22
CA LEU A 31 12.63 6.57 -14.81
C LEU A 31 12.10 5.23 -15.32
N VAL A 32 11.21 4.58 -14.57
CA VAL A 32 10.62 3.28 -14.97
C VAL A 32 9.70 3.44 -16.18
N LEU A 33 8.95 4.55 -16.24
CA LEU A 33 8.04 4.84 -17.35
C LEU A 33 8.74 5.14 -18.68
N ASP A 34 10.06 5.37 -18.66
CA ASP A 34 10.88 5.74 -19.84
C ASP A 34 10.13 6.65 -20.82
N LEU A 35 9.66 7.80 -20.30
CA LEU A 35 8.93 8.81 -21.07
C LEU A 35 9.76 9.42 -22.22
N THR A 36 11.06 9.13 -22.23
CA THR A 36 12.04 9.52 -23.26
C THR A 36 12.11 8.58 -24.46
N GLY A 37 11.46 7.41 -24.39
CA GLY A 37 11.35 6.47 -25.51
C GLY A 37 10.35 6.88 -26.60
N ALA A 38 10.11 5.98 -27.57
CA ALA A 38 9.21 6.19 -28.71
C ALA A 38 7.70 6.20 -28.37
N VAL A 39 7.33 6.15 -27.09
CA VAL A 39 5.94 6.06 -26.64
C VAL A 39 5.35 7.46 -26.49
N LYS A 40 4.35 7.78 -27.31
CA LYS A 40 3.61 9.03 -27.19
C LYS A 40 2.70 8.95 -25.97
N VAL A 41 2.86 9.91 -25.05
CA VAL A 41 1.94 10.07 -23.92
C VAL A 41 0.59 10.53 -24.46
N ASP A 42 -0.45 9.71 -24.25
CA ASP A 42 -1.82 10.06 -24.58
C ASP A 42 -2.47 10.83 -23.41
N PHE A 43 -2.95 12.03 -23.71
CA PHE A 43 -3.62 12.90 -22.73
C PHE A 43 -4.90 12.26 -22.18
N VAL A 44 -5.64 11.51 -23.01
CA VAL A 44 -6.89 10.86 -22.58
C VAL A 44 -6.58 9.77 -21.54
N GLY A 45 -5.53 8.97 -21.77
CA GLY A 45 -5.06 7.99 -20.80
C GLY A 45 -4.63 8.60 -19.47
N VAL A 46 -3.95 9.75 -19.50
CA VAL A 46 -3.58 10.48 -18.27
C VAL A 46 -4.81 10.93 -17.49
N LEU A 47 -5.86 11.41 -18.17
CA LEU A 47 -7.10 11.84 -17.52
C LEU A 47 -7.82 10.67 -16.85
N TRP A 48 -7.87 9.51 -17.50
CA TRP A 48 -8.38 8.27 -16.91
C TRP A 48 -7.56 7.82 -15.69
N GLY A 49 -6.23 7.91 -15.77
CA GLY A 49 -5.34 7.61 -14.65
C GLY A 49 -5.57 8.55 -13.45
N MET A 50 -5.80 9.85 -13.71
CA MET A 50 -6.17 10.80 -12.66
C MET A 50 -7.53 10.48 -12.04
N ALA A 51 -8.53 10.13 -12.85
CA ALA A 51 -9.84 9.71 -12.35
C ALA A 51 -9.74 8.47 -11.45
N ALA A 52 -8.93 7.49 -11.85
CA ALA A 52 -8.64 6.31 -11.04
C ALA A 52 -7.94 6.68 -9.72
N ALA A 53 -6.97 7.60 -9.74
CA ALA A 53 -6.30 8.08 -8.54
C ALA A 53 -7.25 8.79 -7.56
N VAL A 54 -8.20 9.61 -8.06
CA VAL A 54 -9.23 10.25 -7.24
C VAL A 54 -10.16 9.21 -6.62
N CYS A 55 -10.60 8.22 -7.40
CA CYS A 55 -11.43 7.12 -6.91
C CYS A 55 -10.73 6.36 -5.78
N LEU A 56 -9.44 6.05 -5.96
CA LEU A 56 -8.61 5.40 -4.94
C LEU A 56 -8.51 6.22 -3.65
N VAL A 57 -8.34 7.54 -3.75
CA VAL A 57 -8.33 8.45 -2.60
C VAL A 57 -9.66 8.39 -1.84
N ILE A 58 -10.79 8.46 -2.56
CA ILE A 58 -12.14 8.38 -1.96
C ILE A 58 -12.33 7.02 -1.26
N TYR A 59 -11.91 5.92 -1.89
CA TYR A 59 -11.96 4.58 -1.32
C TYR A 59 -11.22 4.51 0.03
N PHE A 60 -10.01 5.07 0.11
CA PHE A 60 -9.26 5.11 1.37
C PHE A 60 -9.97 5.95 2.45
N PHE A 61 -10.61 7.07 2.09
CA PHE A 61 -11.40 7.87 3.04
C PHE A 61 -12.62 7.14 3.59
N ILE A 62 -13.32 6.39 2.73
CA ILE A 62 -14.49 5.59 3.15
C ILE A 62 -14.03 4.46 4.05
N THR A 63 -12.98 3.74 3.65
CA THR A 63 -12.45 2.58 4.38
C THR A 63 -11.85 2.97 5.72
N ALA A 64 -11.20 4.14 5.82
CA ALA A 64 -10.67 4.66 7.08
C ALA A 64 -11.76 4.94 8.14
N LYS A 65 -13.04 5.04 7.73
CA LYS A 65 -14.18 5.23 8.64
C LYS A 65 -14.94 3.95 8.95
N GLN A 66 -14.65 2.84 8.28
CA GLN A 66 -15.32 1.57 8.53
C GLN A 66 -14.62 0.83 9.68
N ASN A 67 -15.41 0.46 10.69
CA ASN A 67 -14.95 -0.37 11.80
C ASN A 67 -14.81 -1.85 11.34
N ASP A 68 -13.85 -2.56 11.94
CA ASP A 68 -13.35 -3.93 11.64
C ASP A 68 -14.38 -5.08 11.73
N THR A 69 -15.68 -4.82 11.62
CA THR A 69 -16.72 -5.81 11.89
C THR A 69 -16.91 -6.82 10.75
N LEU A 70 -16.42 -6.54 9.53
CA LEU A 70 -16.57 -7.46 8.39
C LEU A 70 -15.30 -8.31 8.18
N PRO A 71 -15.43 -9.64 7.96
CA PRO A 71 -14.31 -10.47 7.56
C PRO A 71 -13.64 -9.93 6.27
N PRO A 72 -12.31 -9.72 6.23
CA PRO A 72 -11.62 -9.13 5.08
C PRO A 72 -11.84 -9.85 3.76
N ILE A 73 -12.04 -11.17 3.82
CA ILE A 73 -12.30 -11.98 2.62
C ILE A 73 -13.66 -11.68 1.99
N VAL A 74 -14.67 -11.33 2.80
CA VAL A 74 -15.99 -10.94 2.31
C VAL A 74 -15.92 -9.57 1.66
N LEU A 75 -15.16 -8.64 2.26
CA LEU A 75 -14.92 -7.32 1.68
C LEU A 75 -14.17 -7.42 0.34
N ALA A 76 -13.13 -8.26 0.28
CA ALA A 76 -12.37 -8.50 -0.94
C ALA A 76 -13.23 -9.15 -2.03
N ALA A 77 -14.00 -10.20 -1.69
CA ALA A 77 -14.91 -10.86 -2.63
C ALA A 77 -15.99 -9.90 -3.16
N GLY A 78 -16.61 -9.12 -2.28
CA GLY A 78 -17.61 -8.12 -2.65
C GLY A 78 -17.04 -7.02 -3.55
N GLY A 79 -15.85 -6.51 -3.22
CA GLY A 79 -15.15 -5.51 -4.02
C GLY A 79 -14.76 -6.04 -5.42
N LEU A 80 -14.24 -7.27 -5.49
CA LEU A 80 -13.91 -7.93 -6.75
C LEU A 80 -15.15 -8.20 -7.60
N MET A 81 -16.26 -8.65 -6.99
CA MET A 81 -17.53 -8.81 -7.71
C MET A 81 -18.03 -7.48 -8.26
N ALA A 82 -18.10 -6.43 -7.45
CA ALA A 82 -18.54 -5.11 -7.90
C ALA A 82 -17.63 -4.57 -9.03
N GLY A 83 -16.31 -4.71 -8.88
CA GLY A 83 -15.34 -4.34 -9.91
C GLY A 83 -15.54 -5.14 -11.20
N SER A 84 -15.77 -6.45 -11.10
CA SER A 84 -16.03 -7.30 -12.28
C SER A 84 -17.30 -6.88 -13.02
N ILE A 85 -18.38 -6.57 -12.32
CA ILE A 85 -19.64 -6.11 -12.91
C ILE A 85 -19.44 -4.78 -13.61
N LEU A 86 -18.72 -3.84 -12.99
CA LEU A 86 -18.41 -2.53 -13.59
C LEU A 86 -17.58 -2.69 -14.87
N ILE A 87 -16.57 -3.56 -14.87
CA ILE A 87 -15.76 -3.85 -16.06
C ILE A 87 -16.61 -4.50 -17.16
N TRP A 88 -17.49 -5.43 -16.81
CA TRP A 88 -18.42 -6.07 -17.76
C TRP A 88 -19.38 -5.06 -18.40
N ILE A 89 -19.94 -4.14 -17.61
CA ILE A 89 -20.79 -3.06 -18.11
C ILE A 89 -19.97 -2.11 -19.02
N ALA A 90 -18.75 -1.76 -18.64
CA ALA A 90 -17.86 -0.93 -19.45
C ALA A 90 -17.50 -1.60 -20.79
N GLY A 91 -17.28 -2.92 -20.79
CA GLY A 91 -17.09 -3.70 -22.01
C GLY A 91 -18.36 -3.75 -22.87
N GLY A 92 -19.52 -3.99 -22.26
CA GLY A 92 -20.81 -4.05 -22.96
C GLY A 92 -21.27 -2.71 -23.55
N THR A 93 -20.86 -1.60 -22.96
CA THR A 93 -21.12 -0.24 -23.48
C THR A 93 -20.12 0.20 -24.56
N GLY A 94 -19.11 -0.61 -24.85
CA GLY A 94 -18.07 -0.31 -25.84
C GLY A 94 -17.06 0.75 -25.40
N LEU A 95 -17.08 1.18 -24.12
CA LEU A 95 -16.06 2.07 -23.56
C LEU A 95 -14.67 1.39 -23.57
N VAL A 96 -14.64 0.08 -23.42
CA VAL A 96 -13.43 -0.74 -23.50
C VAL A 96 -13.60 -1.73 -24.64
N SER A 97 -12.69 -1.70 -25.63
CA SER A 97 -12.66 -2.72 -26.68
C SER A 97 -12.26 -4.06 -26.09
N MET A 98 -13.25 -4.92 -25.85
CA MET A 98 -13.06 -6.23 -25.25
C MET A 98 -12.98 -7.28 -26.35
N THR A 99 -11.76 -7.52 -26.85
CA THR A 99 -11.51 -8.57 -27.84
C THR A 99 -11.25 -9.88 -27.11
N PHE A 100 -12.07 -10.90 -27.40
CA PHE A 100 -11.86 -12.25 -26.90
C PHE A 100 -11.08 -13.06 -27.93
N ALA A 101 -9.92 -13.58 -27.53
CA ALA A 101 -9.15 -14.53 -28.31
C ALA A 101 -9.15 -15.88 -27.58
N THR A 102 -9.58 -16.93 -28.26
CA THR A 102 -9.50 -18.32 -27.80
C THR A 102 -8.29 -19.05 -28.40
N ALA A 103 -7.34 -18.30 -28.97
CA ALA A 103 -6.12 -18.82 -29.53
C ALA A 103 -5.22 -19.41 -28.42
N ASP A 104 -4.43 -20.42 -28.78
CA ASP A 104 -3.47 -21.01 -27.86
C ASP A 104 -2.47 -19.95 -27.37
N THR A 105 -2.16 -20.02 -26.07
CA THR A 105 -1.24 -19.12 -25.40
C THR A 105 0.15 -19.74 -25.34
N HIS A 106 1.16 -18.92 -25.64
CA HIS A 106 2.56 -19.34 -25.53
C HIS A 106 3.08 -18.96 -24.13
N LEU A 107 3.45 -19.96 -23.33
CA LEU A 107 4.14 -19.82 -22.05
C LEU A 107 5.61 -20.20 -22.25
N GLY A 108 6.41 -19.23 -22.70
CA GLY A 108 7.79 -19.47 -23.09
C GLY A 108 7.87 -20.47 -24.26
N PRO A 109 8.59 -21.60 -24.15
CA PRO A 109 8.68 -22.59 -25.22
C PRO A 109 7.44 -23.49 -25.35
N TRP A 110 6.48 -23.41 -24.43
CA TRP A 110 5.31 -24.29 -24.41
C TRP A 110 4.08 -23.60 -24.98
N THR A 111 3.37 -24.27 -25.88
CA THR A 111 2.02 -23.88 -26.34
C THR A 111 0.97 -24.55 -25.48
N THR A 112 0.19 -23.75 -24.77
CA THR A 112 -0.92 -24.24 -23.95
C THR A 112 -2.25 -23.66 -24.41
N PRO A 113 -3.37 -24.35 -24.16
CA PRO A 113 -4.68 -23.75 -24.35
C PRO A 113 -4.85 -22.47 -23.51
N TRP A 114 -5.58 -21.49 -24.04
CA TRP A 114 -5.83 -20.19 -23.39
C TRP A 114 -6.34 -20.28 -21.94
N TRP A 115 -7.16 -21.30 -21.65
CA TRP A 115 -7.74 -21.49 -20.31
C TRP A 115 -6.69 -21.83 -19.26
N VAL A 116 -5.55 -22.42 -19.64
CA VAL A 116 -4.46 -22.75 -18.71
C VAL A 116 -3.82 -21.48 -18.15
N SER A 117 -3.52 -20.51 -19.02
CA SER A 117 -2.98 -19.22 -18.60
C SER A 117 -3.96 -18.44 -17.73
N ILE A 118 -5.25 -18.45 -18.09
CA ILE A 118 -6.30 -17.83 -17.27
C ILE A 118 -6.43 -18.52 -15.92
N ALA A 119 -6.46 -19.85 -15.88
CA ALA A 119 -6.52 -20.60 -14.64
C ALA A 119 -5.30 -20.28 -13.76
N GLY A 120 -4.10 -20.18 -14.34
CA GLY A 120 -2.91 -19.74 -13.62
C GLY A 120 -3.06 -18.33 -13.01
N LEU A 121 -3.51 -17.35 -13.78
CA LEU A 121 -3.74 -15.98 -13.30
C LEU A 121 -4.81 -15.94 -12.19
N VAL A 122 -5.91 -16.67 -12.34
CA VAL A 122 -6.99 -16.70 -11.35
C VAL A 122 -6.54 -17.43 -10.09
N PHE A 123 -6.03 -18.66 -10.20
CA PHE A 123 -5.73 -19.47 -9.00
C PHE A 123 -4.43 -19.08 -8.33
N LEU A 124 -3.32 -18.93 -9.07
CA LEU A 124 -2.01 -18.64 -8.49
C LEU A 124 -1.87 -17.15 -8.16
N SER A 125 -2.12 -16.28 -9.15
CA SER A 125 -1.88 -14.84 -8.96
C SER A 125 -2.95 -14.14 -8.14
N THR A 126 -4.20 -14.62 -8.17
CA THR A 126 -5.31 -13.96 -7.48
C THR A 126 -5.70 -14.72 -6.21
N VAL A 127 -6.29 -15.92 -6.32
CA VAL A 127 -6.89 -16.64 -5.18
C VAL A 127 -5.83 -17.00 -4.13
N LEU A 128 -4.76 -17.70 -4.53
CA LEU A 128 -3.71 -18.12 -3.61
C LEU A 128 -3.02 -16.91 -2.98
N SER A 129 -2.65 -15.92 -3.79
CA SER A 129 -2.00 -14.68 -3.33
C SER A 129 -2.87 -13.92 -2.33
N TYR A 130 -4.15 -13.67 -2.63
CA TYR A 130 -5.05 -12.96 -1.73
C TYR A 130 -5.31 -13.74 -0.43
N VAL A 131 -5.61 -15.03 -0.51
CA VAL A 131 -5.92 -15.84 0.67
C VAL A 131 -4.69 -15.91 1.58
N THR A 132 -3.52 -16.22 1.02
CA THR A 132 -2.27 -16.29 1.80
C THR A 132 -1.88 -14.93 2.35
N GLY A 133 -2.02 -13.86 1.57
CA GLY A 133 -1.76 -12.47 2.01
C GLY A 133 -2.66 -12.04 3.16
N ILE A 134 -3.98 -12.29 3.06
CA ILE A 134 -4.93 -11.98 4.13
C ILE A 134 -4.64 -12.81 5.39
N MET A 135 -4.35 -14.10 5.24
CA MET A 135 -4.02 -14.97 6.37
C MET A 135 -2.69 -14.57 7.03
N ALA A 136 -1.68 -14.23 6.24
CA ALA A 136 -0.40 -13.72 6.73
C ALA A 136 -0.60 -12.40 7.50
N ALA A 137 -1.33 -11.45 6.92
CA ALA A 137 -1.62 -10.17 7.58
C ALA A 137 -2.35 -10.33 8.93
N ARG A 138 -3.19 -11.37 9.07
CA ARG A 138 -3.91 -11.66 10.33
C ARG A 138 -3.09 -12.43 11.36
N SER A 139 -2.15 -13.26 10.92
CA SER A 139 -1.32 -14.09 11.79
C SER A 139 -0.06 -13.36 12.27
N LEU A 140 0.43 -12.41 11.49
CA LEU A 140 1.59 -11.58 11.84
C LEU A 140 1.13 -10.36 12.63
N GLY A 141 1.78 -10.09 13.76
CA GLY A 141 1.63 -8.80 14.44
C GLY A 141 2.09 -7.64 13.54
N SER A 142 1.58 -6.43 13.80
CA SER A 142 1.78 -5.23 12.96
C SER A 142 3.23 -4.96 12.53
N LYS A 143 4.20 -5.24 13.41
CA LYS A 143 5.64 -5.14 13.09
C LYS A 143 6.06 -6.12 11.99
N VAL A 144 5.75 -7.41 12.14
CA VAL A 144 6.20 -8.43 11.18
C VAL A 144 5.48 -8.23 9.84
N ALA A 145 4.18 -7.91 9.86
CA ALA A 145 3.42 -7.61 8.64
C ALA A 145 4.04 -6.43 7.87
N SER A 146 4.48 -5.38 8.58
CA SER A 146 5.18 -4.26 7.97
C SER A 146 6.53 -4.63 7.36
N PHE A 147 7.31 -5.51 7.97
CA PHE A 147 8.59 -5.96 7.41
C PHE A 147 8.39 -6.83 6.16
N VAL A 148 7.40 -7.73 6.21
CA VAL A 148 7.04 -8.59 5.08
C VAL A 148 6.57 -7.76 3.88
N SER A 149 5.71 -6.77 4.10
CA SER A 149 5.25 -5.88 3.02
C SER A 149 6.39 -5.08 2.36
N LEU A 150 7.41 -4.68 3.13
CA LEU A 150 8.59 -4.01 2.57
C LEU A 150 9.49 -4.97 1.76
N THR A 151 9.58 -6.24 2.17
CA THR A 151 10.41 -7.23 1.47
C THR A 151 9.72 -7.82 0.24
N GLU A 152 8.39 -7.84 0.22
CA GLU A 152 7.59 -8.30 -0.92
C GLU A 152 8.00 -7.63 -2.24
N VAL A 153 8.24 -6.32 -2.22
CA VAL A 153 8.64 -5.58 -3.44
C VAL A 153 9.98 -6.08 -3.99
N LEU A 154 10.93 -6.44 -3.12
CA LEU A 154 12.21 -7.02 -3.54
C LEU A 154 12.02 -8.42 -4.14
N PHE A 155 11.19 -9.25 -3.50
CA PHE A 155 10.86 -10.58 -4.03
C PHE A 155 10.15 -10.50 -5.38
N ALA A 156 9.24 -9.54 -5.58
CA ALA A 156 8.56 -9.33 -6.85
C ALA A 156 9.56 -9.06 -7.99
N VAL A 157 10.57 -8.22 -7.75
CA VAL A 157 11.64 -7.95 -8.73
C VAL A 157 12.46 -9.21 -9.03
N VAL A 158 12.84 -9.97 -8.00
CA VAL A 158 13.61 -11.22 -8.17
C VAL A 158 12.81 -12.26 -8.95
N TRP A 159 11.53 -12.45 -8.63
CA TRP A 159 10.65 -13.38 -9.32
C TRP A 159 10.39 -12.96 -10.76
N ALA A 160 10.20 -11.66 -11.02
CA ALA A 160 10.06 -11.15 -12.39
C ALA A 160 11.31 -11.49 -13.24
N TRP A 161 12.51 -11.26 -12.68
CA TRP A 161 13.76 -11.60 -13.36
C TRP A 161 13.89 -13.12 -13.60
N LEU A 162 13.57 -13.93 -12.60
CA LEU A 162 13.74 -15.39 -12.65
C LEU A 162 12.72 -16.08 -13.58
N LEU A 163 11.47 -15.60 -13.62
CA LEU A 163 10.39 -16.22 -14.39
C LEU A 163 10.31 -15.71 -15.83
N LEU A 164 10.59 -14.44 -16.07
CA LEU A 164 10.44 -13.85 -17.42
C LEU A 164 11.77 -13.82 -18.18
N ALA A 165 12.92 -13.98 -17.51
CA ALA A 165 14.26 -13.85 -18.10
C ALA A 165 14.51 -12.51 -18.83
N GLU A 166 13.58 -11.56 -18.73
CA GLU A 166 13.73 -10.20 -19.23
C GLU A 166 14.44 -9.38 -18.15
N LEU A 167 15.72 -9.07 -18.37
CA LEU A 167 16.40 -8.10 -17.51
C LEU A 167 15.74 -6.73 -17.75
N PRO A 168 15.16 -6.10 -16.72
CA PRO A 168 14.73 -4.72 -16.83
C PRO A 168 15.93 -3.88 -17.26
N GLY A 169 15.72 -2.92 -18.15
CA GLY A 169 16.81 -2.04 -18.59
C GLY A 169 17.49 -1.40 -17.37
N ALA A 170 18.79 -1.09 -17.46
CA ALA A 170 19.54 -0.54 -16.32
C ALA A 170 18.85 0.68 -15.69
N ILE A 171 18.16 1.50 -16.50
CA ILE A 171 17.40 2.66 -16.05
C ILE A 171 16.12 2.30 -15.27
N GLN A 172 15.44 1.20 -15.65
CA GLN A 172 14.27 0.69 -14.93
C GLN A 172 14.67 0.03 -13.61
N LEU A 173 15.84 -0.62 -13.55
CA LEU A 173 16.39 -1.13 -12.28
C LEU A 173 16.70 0.00 -11.31
N VAL A 174 17.32 1.08 -11.79
CA VAL A 174 17.57 2.29 -10.98
C VAL A 174 16.25 2.92 -10.55
N GLY A 175 15.30 3.09 -11.47
CA GLY A 175 13.98 3.63 -11.17
C GLY A 175 13.20 2.79 -10.14
N GLY A 176 13.22 1.47 -10.28
CA GLY A 176 12.62 0.53 -9.33
C GLY A 176 13.28 0.60 -7.95
N ALA A 177 14.61 0.68 -7.88
CA ALA A 177 15.34 0.88 -6.63
C ALA A 177 14.97 2.21 -5.95
N LEU A 178 14.83 3.30 -6.71
CA LEU A 178 14.36 4.58 -6.17
C LEU A 178 12.95 4.47 -5.57
N ILE A 179 12.04 3.75 -6.23
CA ILE A 179 10.67 3.53 -5.73
C ILE A 179 10.72 2.79 -4.39
N VAL A 180 11.45 1.67 -4.32
CA VAL A 180 11.60 0.86 -3.10
C VAL A 180 12.18 1.70 -1.96
N CYS A 181 13.28 2.41 -2.22
CA CYS A 181 13.91 3.28 -1.23
C CYS A 181 12.93 4.36 -0.72
N GLY A 182 12.15 4.96 -1.62
CA GLY A 182 11.16 5.97 -1.25
C GLY A 182 10.06 5.43 -0.34
N VAL A 183 9.51 4.26 -0.68
CA VAL A 183 8.48 3.57 0.14
C VAL A 183 9.02 3.17 1.50
N VAL A 184 10.24 2.61 1.57
CA VAL A 184 10.90 2.26 2.84
C VAL A 184 11.07 3.50 3.72
N LEU A 185 11.46 4.63 3.14
CA LEU A 185 11.67 5.87 3.90
C LEU A 185 10.36 6.42 4.49
N VAL A 186 9.27 6.40 3.71
CA VAL A 186 7.92 6.76 4.18
C VAL A 186 7.51 5.83 5.32
N ARG A 187 7.71 4.52 5.16
CA ARG A 187 7.30 3.53 6.17
C ARG A 187 8.08 3.68 7.48
N ILE A 188 9.37 3.98 7.42
CA ILE A 188 10.18 4.26 8.61
C ILE A 188 9.67 5.51 9.34
N ASP A 189 9.25 6.54 8.62
CA ASP A 189 8.72 7.77 9.21
C ASP A 189 7.39 7.51 9.93
N GLU A 190 6.48 6.74 9.32
CA GLU A 190 5.22 6.30 9.95
C GLU A 190 5.47 5.52 11.25
N LEU A 191 6.35 4.52 11.22
CA LEU A 191 6.69 3.72 12.40
C LEU A 191 7.33 4.54 13.53
N ARG A 192 8.02 5.63 13.19
CA ARG A 192 8.57 6.59 14.18
C ARG A 192 7.49 7.51 14.74
N ALA A 193 6.44 7.81 13.98
CA ALA A 193 5.29 8.57 14.45
C ALA A 193 4.52 7.76 15.51
N ASP A 194 4.13 6.53 15.19
CA ASP A 194 3.38 5.65 16.10
C ASP A 194 4.09 5.45 17.43
N LYS A 195 5.42 5.27 17.40
CA LYS A 195 6.23 5.13 18.63
C LYS A 195 6.25 6.39 19.49
N ARG A 196 6.28 7.58 18.88
CA ARG A 196 6.27 8.86 19.62
C ARG A 196 4.90 9.13 20.22
N ASP A 197 3.84 8.83 19.49
CA ASP A 197 2.47 8.97 19.99
C ASP A 197 2.26 8.01 21.17
N ALA A 198 2.70 6.75 21.06
CA ALA A 198 2.66 5.78 22.16
C ALA A 198 3.49 6.22 23.39
N ALA A 199 4.64 6.87 23.19
CA ALA A 199 5.45 7.41 24.29
C ALA A 199 4.79 8.64 24.95
N GLY A 200 4.15 9.52 24.17
CA GLY A 200 3.46 10.71 24.68
C GLY A 200 2.24 10.41 25.55
N PHE A 201 1.56 9.26 25.33
CA PHE A 201 0.50 8.78 26.22
C PHE A 201 1.02 8.11 27.50
N GLY A 202 2.30 7.70 27.54
CA GLY A 202 2.94 7.09 28.71
C GLY A 202 3.54 8.09 29.71
N GLU A 203 3.69 9.36 29.34
CA GLU A 203 4.42 10.38 30.13
C GLU A 203 3.49 11.40 30.83
N VAL A 204 2.21 11.07 31.02
CA VAL A 204 1.23 11.91 31.74
C VAL A 204 1.06 11.53 33.21
N ALA A 205 1.98 10.76 33.80
CA ALA A 205 2.08 10.62 35.24
C ALA A 205 3.44 11.13 35.74
N PRO A 206 3.58 12.44 36.05
CA PRO A 206 4.51 12.83 37.08
C PRO A 206 3.89 12.40 38.42
N GLU A 207 4.42 11.29 38.90
CA GLU A 207 4.52 10.92 40.30
C GLU A 207 4.94 12.16 41.12
N LEU A 208 3.96 12.91 41.63
CA LEU A 208 4.15 13.76 42.79
C LEU A 208 4.08 12.85 44.02
N ASP A 209 5.13 12.07 44.20
CA ASP A 209 5.52 11.46 45.46
C ASP A 209 5.79 12.59 46.47
N HIS A 210 4.73 13.00 47.18
CA HIS A 210 4.85 13.80 48.39
C HIS A 210 5.47 12.92 49.48
N ALA A 211 6.79 12.76 49.38
CA ALA A 211 7.62 12.29 50.48
C ALA A 211 7.65 13.37 51.58
N ASN A 212 6.82 13.16 52.60
CA ASN A 212 7.14 13.39 54.02
C ASN A 212 7.52 14.81 54.47
N ASP A 213 6.53 15.61 54.87
CA ASP A 213 6.71 16.64 55.90
C ASP A 213 6.12 16.12 57.22
N VAL A 214 7.01 15.87 58.16
CA VAL A 214 6.75 15.46 59.54
C VAL A 214 6.10 16.64 60.27
N GLU A 215 4.77 16.61 60.43
CA GLU A 215 4.08 17.47 61.39
C GLU A 215 3.77 16.63 62.66
N PRO A 216 4.39 16.94 63.82
CA PRO A 216 4.00 16.31 65.07
C PRO A 216 2.65 16.86 65.52
N VAL A 217 1.64 16.00 65.59
CA VAL A 217 0.35 16.31 66.22
C VAL A 217 0.61 16.62 67.71
N PRO A 218 0.29 17.82 68.21
CA PRO A 218 0.42 18.12 69.63
C PRO A 218 -0.59 17.28 70.42
N SER A 219 -0.07 16.47 71.35
CA SER A 219 -0.87 15.75 72.34
C SER A 219 -1.68 16.73 73.19
N GLU A 220 -2.95 16.37 73.37
CA GLU A 220 -3.97 16.87 74.29
C GLU A 220 -3.51 17.82 75.40
N ARG A 221 -4.12 19.01 75.45
CA ARG A 221 -4.23 19.80 76.70
C ARG A 221 -5.60 19.58 77.33
N VAL A 222 -5.57 18.86 78.45
CA VAL A 222 -6.07 19.28 79.77
C VAL A 222 -7.42 20.02 79.78
N LEU A 223 -8.44 19.33 80.29
CA LEU A 223 -9.31 19.84 81.35
C LEU A 223 -9.03 19.04 82.63
#